data_AF-A0A942IMX7-F1
#
_entry.id   AF-A0A942IMX7-F1
#
_cell.length_a   1.000
_cell.length_b   1.000
_cell.length_c   1.000
_cell.angle_alpha   90.00
_cell.angle_beta   90.00
_cell.angle_gamma   90.00
#
_symmetry.space_group_name_H-M   'P 1'
#
loop_
_entity.id
_entity.type
_entity.pdbx_description
1 polymer ?
#
loop_
_entity_poly.entity_id
_entity_poly.type
_entity_poly.pdbx_seq_one_letter_code
_entity_poly.pdbx_strand_id
1 'polypeptide(L)'
;MKKEFIRGVLELTNGPISLNDFEKTEHPDIYKLKEKAALSGHEWVYFNGFDYIEINPLLYGAFQELNQLDNFNQFDNVSDKELYVAKNHVKKYIDEGNWVDAMLFISERVGFMVYLDNFDKIPDDQKYDAFINLYTRCDFGFHLLKDHYRKIFDYAHLSKEREERLNKLKGKFGEKKKFRIFHGVSYDFPVYDYYSWTLNEMTAQFFAYRYSNFGEILQKDILFKDAVDYLSDRNEEEILFSPSDTFLKLMFRNKEEGE
;
A
#
# COMPACT_ATOMS: atom_id res chain seq x y z
N MET A 1 -18.15 -3.02 -37.82
CA MET A 1 -16.71 -3.25 -38.00
C MET A 1 -15.98 -3.56 -36.70
N LYS A 2 -15.90 -2.66 -35.71
CA LYS A 2 -15.14 -2.92 -34.44
C LYS A 2 -15.65 -4.11 -33.60
N LYS A 3 -16.98 -4.34 -33.51
CA LYS A 3 -17.53 -5.47 -32.76
C LYS A 3 -17.32 -6.84 -33.42
N GLU A 4 -17.36 -6.88 -34.76
CA GLU A 4 -17.10 -8.10 -35.55
C GLU A 4 -15.60 -8.49 -35.49
N PHE A 5 -14.72 -7.50 -35.47
CA PHE A 5 -13.26 -7.68 -35.34
C PHE A 5 -12.87 -8.31 -33.99
N ILE A 6 -13.46 -7.83 -32.88
CA ILE A 6 -13.20 -8.36 -31.53
C ILE A 6 -13.71 -9.81 -31.40
N ARG A 7 -14.83 -10.11 -32.06
CA ARG A 7 -15.40 -11.46 -32.08
C ARG A 7 -14.53 -12.45 -32.89
N GLY A 8 -14.00 -12.03 -34.03
CA GLY A 8 -13.14 -12.86 -34.87
C GLY A 8 -11.80 -13.24 -34.21
N VAL A 9 -11.23 -12.36 -33.39
CA VAL A 9 -9.97 -12.64 -32.67
C VAL A 9 -10.19 -13.62 -31.50
N LEU A 10 -11.31 -13.51 -30.78
CA LEU A 10 -11.65 -14.40 -29.67
C LEU A 10 -12.10 -15.80 -30.13
N GLU A 11 -12.78 -15.89 -31.29
CA GLU A 11 -13.21 -17.17 -31.88
C GLU A 11 -12.03 -17.99 -32.45
N LEU A 12 -10.90 -17.36 -32.77
CA LEU A 12 -9.71 -18.04 -33.30
C LEU A 12 -8.80 -18.64 -32.24
N THR A 13 -8.82 -18.17 -30.99
CA THR A 13 -7.78 -18.52 -30.01
C THR A 13 -8.24 -19.31 -28.80
N ASN A 14 -9.55 -19.51 -28.57
CA ASN A 14 -10.08 -20.30 -27.44
C ASN A 14 -9.34 -20.06 -26.10
N GLY A 15 -8.86 -18.83 -25.85
CA GLY A 15 -7.99 -18.53 -24.71
C GLY A 15 -7.00 -17.37 -24.94
N PRO A 16 -6.23 -17.01 -23.88
CA PRO A 16 -5.24 -15.94 -23.91
C PRO A 16 -4.06 -16.25 -24.86
N ILE A 17 -3.51 -15.22 -25.48
CA ILE A 17 -2.40 -15.30 -26.44
C ILE A 17 -1.10 -14.89 -25.73
N SER A 18 -0.03 -15.68 -25.86
CA SER A 18 1.30 -15.34 -25.32
C SER A 18 1.95 -14.19 -26.11
N LEU A 19 2.94 -13.46 -25.55
CA LEU A 19 3.65 -12.40 -26.30
C LEU A 19 4.27 -12.95 -27.59
N ASN A 20 4.84 -14.15 -27.53
CA ASN A 20 5.46 -14.83 -28.66
C ASN A 20 4.45 -15.16 -29.78
N ASP A 21 3.18 -15.33 -29.45
CA ASP A 21 2.11 -15.57 -30.41
C ASP A 21 1.47 -14.26 -30.89
N PHE A 22 1.43 -13.23 -30.04
CA PHE A 22 1.06 -11.87 -30.39
C PHE A 22 2.07 -11.22 -31.36
N GLU A 23 3.36 -11.51 -31.19
CA GLU A 23 4.44 -11.05 -32.06
C GLU A 23 4.29 -11.52 -33.51
N LYS A 24 3.76 -12.74 -33.71
CA LYS A 24 3.56 -13.40 -35.01
C LYS A 24 2.29 -12.97 -35.73
N THR A 25 1.44 -12.16 -35.09
CA THR A 25 0.15 -11.76 -35.66
C THR A 25 0.32 -10.52 -36.55
N GLU A 26 0.23 -10.70 -37.87
CA GLU A 26 0.35 -9.61 -38.86
C GLU A 26 -1.00 -8.89 -39.06
N HIS A 27 -1.36 -7.99 -38.13
CA HIS A 27 -2.49 -7.07 -38.34
C HIS A 27 -2.01 -5.60 -38.34
N PRO A 28 -2.45 -4.75 -39.30
CA PRO A 28 -1.96 -3.37 -39.44
C PRO A 28 -2.12 -2.49 -38.19
N ASP A 29 -3.17 -2.73 -37.41
CA ASP A 29 -3.45 -1.96 -36.19
C ASP A 29 -2.64 -2.42 -34.96
N ILE A 30 -2.02 -3.61 -35.01
CA ILE A 30 -1.14 -4.13 -33.95
C ILE A 30 0.18 -3.35 -33.91
N TYR A 31 0.65 -2.83 -35.05
CA TYR A 31 1.89 -2.03 -35.11
C TYR A 31 1.80 -0.71 -34.31
N LYS A 32 0.64 -0.03 -34.33
CA LYS A 32 0.42 1.19 -33.53
C LYS A 32 0.38 0.92 -32.02
N LEU A 33 -0.04 -0.29 -31.65
CA LEU A 33 -0.04 -0.79 -30.27
C LEU A 33 1.37 -1.14 -29.81
N LYS A 34 2.17 -1.79 -30.66
CA LYS A 34 3.58 -2.10 -30.42
C LYS A 34 4.43 -0.84 -30.21
N GLU A 35 4.21 0.20 -31.01
CA GLU A 35 4.93 1.47 -30.92
C GLU A 35 4.65 2.22 -29.60
N LYS A 36 3.41 2.19 -29.10
CA LYS A 36 3.04 2.77 -27.80
C LYS A 36 3.61 2.01 -26.61
N ALA A 37 3.60 0.67 -26.64
CA ALA A 37 4.14 -0.17 -25.57
C ALA A 37 5.68 -0.07 -25.46
N ALA A 38 6.37 0.02 -26.60
CA ALA A 38 7.82 0.23 -26.64
C ALA A 38 8.25 1.58 -26.05
N LEU A 39 7.43 2.62 -26.17
CA LEU A 39 7.69 3.95 -25.61
C LEU A 39 7.42 4.05 -24.10
N SER A 40 6.59 3.17 -23.53
CA SER A 40 6.26 3.16 -22.09
C SER A 40 7.14 2.21 -21.26
N GLY A 41 8.00 1.41 -21.90
CA GLY A 41 8.87 0.45 -21.19
C GLY A 41 8.11 -0.73 -20.57
N HIS A 42 6.93 -1.08 -21.10
CA HIS A 42 6.08 -2.15 -20.57
C HIS A 42 5.90 -3.28 -21.59
N GLU A 43 6.03 -4.53 -21.14
CA GLU A 43 6.04 -5.72 -22.02
C GLU A 43 4.66 -6.28 -22.39
N TRP A 44 3.53 -5.80 -21.84
CA TRP A 44 2.21 -6.43 -22.10
C TRP A 44 1.07 -5.42 -22.25
N VAL A 45 0.15 -5.66 -23.20
CA VAL A 45 -1.09 -4.88 -23.39
C VAL A 45 -2.29 -5.84 -23.42
N TYR A 46 -3.27 -5.63 -22.53
CA TYR A 46 -4.51 -6.41 -22.50
C TYR A 46 -5.68 -5.65 -23.14
N PHE A 47 -6.52 -6.37 -23.90
CA PHE A 47 -7.73 -5.83 -24.54
C PHE A 47 -8.97 -6.46 -23.90
N ASN A 48 -9.83 -5.66 -23.28
CA ASN A 48 -11.16 -6.12 -22.87
C ASN A 48 -12.25 -5.19 -23.39
N GLY A 49 -12.63 -5.39 -24.65
CA GLY A 49 -13.95 -5.07 -25.22
C GLY A 49 -14.38 -3.60 -25.32
N PHE A 50 -14.03 -2.72 -24.38
CA PHE A 50 -14.62 -1.38 -24.29
C PHE A 50 -13.68 -0.25 -23.85
N ASP A 51 -12.54 -0.47 -23.18
CA ASP A 51 -11.61 0.63 -22.86
C ASP A 51 -10.14 0.20 -22.75
N TYR A 52 -9.25 1.15 -23.03
CA TYR A 52 -7.81 1.05 -22.78
C TYR A 52 -7.57 1.24 -21.27
N ILE A 53 -7.00 0.24 -20.61
CA ILE A 53 -6.47 0.38 -19.26
C ILE A 53 -4.98 0.03 -19.33
N GLU A 54 -4.14 0.98 -18.93
CA GLU A 54 -2.71 0.77 -18.75
C GLU A 54 -2.53 -0.07 -17.48
N ILE A 55 -2.42 -1.38 -17.64
CA ILE A 55 -2.35 -2.32 -16.52
C ILE A 55 -0.87 -2.52 -16.15
N ASN A 56 -0.48 -2.01 -15.00
CA ASN A 56 0.78 -2.34 -14.34
C ASN A 56 0.88 -3.89 -14.18
N PRO A 57 2.02 -4.55 -14.46
CA PRO A 57 2.17 -6.00 -14.28
C PRO A 57 1.76 -6.53 -12.89
N LEU A 58 1.84 -5.69 -11.84
CA LEU A 58 1.35 -6.01 -10.49
C LEU A 58 -0.19 -6.03 -10.41
N LEU A 59 -0.87 -5.18 -11.19
CA LEU A 59 -2.33 -5.19 -11.34
C LEU A 59 -2.80 -6.45 -12.09
N TYR A 60 -2.03 -7.03 -13.01
CA TYR A 60 -2.45 -8.27 -13.69
C TYR A 60 -2.55 -9.45 -12.71
N GLY A 61 -1.62 -9.56 -11.74
CA GLY A 61 -1.72 -10.56 -10.67
C GLY A 61 -2.93 -10.33 -9.75
N ALA A 62 -3.16 -9.08 -9.36
CA ALA A 62 -4.29 -8.68 -8.50
C ALA A 62 -5.67 -8.83 -9.17
N PHE A 63 -5.76 -8.49 -10.46
CA PHE A 63 -6.98 -8.60 -11.26
C PHE A 63 -7.24 -10.06 -11.66
N GLN A 64 -6.21 -10.91 -11.81
CA GLN A 64 -6.39 -12.36 -11.89
C GLN A 64 -6.82 -12.97 -10.55
N GLU A 65 -6.33 -12.48 -9.41
CA GLU A 65 -6.80 -12.93 -8.08
C GLU A 65 -8.30 -12.66 -7.86
N LEU A 66 -8.84 -11.59 -8.46
CA LEU A 66 -10.25 -11.20 -8.36
C LEU A 66 -11.14 -11.73 -9.50
N ASN A 67 -10.64 -11.86 -10.74
CA ASN A 67 -11.42 -12.32 -11.91
C ASN A 67 -11.10 -13.75 -12.41
N GLN A 68 -10.06 -14.43 -11.90
CA GLN A 68 -9.78 -15.85 -12.21
C GLN A 68 -10.09 -16.76 -11.02
N LEU A 69 -11.31 -16.64 -10.51
CA LEU A 69 -11.86 -17.56 -9.52
C LEU A 69 -11.99 -19.03 -9.99
N ASP A 70 -11.70 -19.33 -11.27
CA ASP A 70 -11.88 -20.66 -11.86
C ASP A 70 -10.61 -21.34 -12.41
N ASN A 71 -9.41 -20.74 -12.39
CA ASN A 71 -8.21 -21.43 -12.89
C ASN A 71 -6.91 -20.97 -12.21
N PHE A 72 -6.52 -21.64 -11.12
CA PHE A 72 -5.25 -21.46 -10.42
C PHE A 72 -4.42 -22.76 -10.48
N ASN A 73 -3.45 -22.85 -11.40
CA ASN A 73 -2.47 -23.95 -11.45
C ASN A 73 -1.02 -23.46 -11.28
N GLN A 74 -0.80 -22.26 -10.70
CA GLN A 74 0.56 -21.71 -10.55
C GLN A 74 0.89 -21.11 -9.17
N PHE A 75 0.08 -21.38 -8.15
CA PHE A 75 0.44 -21.09 -6.75
C PHE A 75 0.49 -22.40 -5.97
N ASP A 76 1.62 -23.10 -6.05
CA ASP A 76 1.78 -24.48 -5.58
C ASP A 76 1.65 -24.72 -4.06
N ASN A 77 1.19 -23.77 -3.22
CA ASN A 77 1.11 -23.99 -1.77
C ASN A 77 -0.01 -23.27 -0.99
N VAL A 78 -0.96 -22.58 -1.64
CA VAL A 78 -2.18 -22.11 -0.94
C VAL A 78 -3.32 -22.97 -1.43
N SER A 79 -3.96 -23.71 -0.52
CA SER A 79 -5.07 -24.57 -0.93
C SER A 79 -6.24 -23.70 -1.42
N ASP A 80 -6.94 -24.13 -2.48
CA ASP A 80 -8.16 -23.46 -2.98
C ASP A 80 -9.17 -23.18 -1.87
N LYS A 81 -9.14 -24.02 -0.82
CA LYS A 81 -9.94 -23.87 0.40
C LYS A 81 -9.60 -22.60 1.19
N GLU A 82 -8.33 -22.26 1.36
CA GLU A 82 -7.91 -21.06 2.11
C GLU A 82 -8.30 -19.78 1.37
N LEU A 83 -8.12 -19.75 0.04
CA LEU A 83 -8.57 -18.64 -0.79
C LEU A 83 -10.09 -18.49 -0.76
N TYR A 84 -10.83 -19.60 -0.85
CA TYR A 84 -12.29 -19.61 -0.75
C TYR A 84 -12.79 -19.08 0.60
N VAL A 85 -12.16 -19.50 1.70
CA VAL A 85 -12.50 -19.00 3.05
C VAL A 85 -12.22 -17.50 3.18
N ALA A 86 -11.04 -17.03 2.75
CA ALA A 86 -10.69 -15.62 2.80
C ALA A 86 -11.68 -14.75 1.99
N LYS A 87 -12.03 -15.18 0.77
CA LYS A 87 -13.01 -14.47 -0.07
C LYS A 87 -14.39 -14.38 0.58
N ASN A 88 -14.86 -15.46 1.18
CA ASN A 88 -16.14 -15.46 1.89
C ASN A 88 -16.12 -14.58 3.14
N HIS A 89 -15.01 -14.56 3.88
CA HIS A 89 -14.86 -13.66 5.02
C HIS A 89 -14.86 -12.20 4.58
N VAL A 90 -14.03 -11.82 3.59
CA VAL A 90 -14.00 -10.45 3.05
C VAL A 90 -15.39 -10.00 2.62
N LYS A 91 -16.09 -10.83 1.83
CA LYS A 91 -17.45 -10.53 1.39
C LYS A 91 -18.40 -10.33 2.56
N LYS A 92 -18.43 -11.28 3.50
CA LYS A 92 -19.27 -11.20 4.69
C LYS A 92 -19.05 -9.89 5.44
N TYR A 93 -17.80 -9.54 5.73
CA TYR A 93 -17.47 -8.34 6.49
C TYR A 93 -17.84 -7.06 5.74
N ILE A 94 -17.64 -7.00 4.42
CA ILE A 94 -18.10 -5.87 3.59
C ILE A 94 -19.62 -5.76 3.59
N ASP A 95 -20.34 -6.88 3.44
CA ASP A 95 -21.81 -6.92 3.46
C ASP A 95 -22.37 -6.49 4.84
N GLU A 96 -21.63 -6.77 5.92
CA GLU A 96 -21.91 -6.31 7.29
C GLU A 96 -21.44 -4.86 7.57
N GLY A 97 -20.77 -4.21 6.61
CA GLY A 97 -20.24 -2.86 6.76
C GLY A 97 -19.00 -2.74 7.64
N ASN A 98 -18.34 -3.85 7.96
CA ASN A 98 -17.14 -3.94 8.78
C ASN A 98 -15.89 -4.04 7.90
N TRP A 99 -15.42 -2.90 7.43
CA TRP A 99 -14.25 -2.79 6.56
C TRP A 99 -12.94 -3.03 7.28
N VAL A 100 -12.88 -2.73 8.58
CA VAL A 100 -11.68 -2.97 9.42
C VAL A 100 -11.31 -4.45 9.41
N ASP A 101 -12.28 -5.32 9.67
CA ASP A 101 -12.08 -6.78 9.64
C ASP A 101 -11.91 -7.30 8.21
N ALA A 102 -12.64 -6.75 7.23
CA ALA A 102 -12.45 -7.13 5.83
C ALA A 102 -10.99 -6.92 5.38
N MET A 103 -10.36 -5.82 5.79
CA MET A 103 -8.95 -5.53 5.48
C MET A 103 -7.96 -6.49 6.13
N LEU A 104 -8.33 -7.24 7.16
CA LEU A 104 -7.45 -8.27 7.74
C LEU A 104 -7.33 -9.51 6.85
N PHE A 105 -8.37 -9.82 6.07
CA PHE A 105 -8.43 -11.02 5.22
C PHE A 105 -7.99 -10.77 3.77
N ILE A 106 -7.79 -9.51 3.39
CA ILE A 106 -7.27 -9.18 2.05
C ILE A 106 -5.78 -9.53 1.98
N SER A 107 -5.32 -10.07 0.86
CA SER A 107 -3.88 -10.32 0.66
C SER A 107 -3.09 -9.02 0.78
N GLU A 108 -1.95 -9.06 1.46
CA GLU A 108 -1.05 -7.90 1.57
C GLU A 108 -0.75 -7.33 0.18
N ARG A 109 -0.66 -8.21 -0.84
CA ARG A 109 -0.28 -7.93 -2.26
C ARG A 109 -1.12 -6.86 -2.91
N VAL A 110 -2.37 -6.78 -2.47
CA VAL A 110 -3.39 -5.94 -3.07
C VAL A 110 -4.08 -5.04 -2.05
N GLY A 111 -3.69 -5.13 -0.76
CA GLY A 111 -4.35 -4.47 0.35
C GLY A 111 -4.58 -2.98 0.12
N PHE A 112 -3.50 -2.23 -0.14
CA PHE A 112 -3.60 -0.79 -0.39
C PHE A 112 -4.38 -0.45 -1.66
N MET A 113 -4.30 -1.26 -2.73
CA MET A 113 -5.09 -1.03 -3.93
C MET A 113 -6.59 -1.17 -3.63
N VAL A 114 -6.99 -2.27 -2.99
CA VAL A 114 -8.39 -2.52 -2.62
C VAL A 114 -8.92 -1.45 -1.68
N TYR A 115 -8.10 -1.02 -0.72
CA TYR A 115 -8.44 0.08 0.19
C TYR A 115 -8.68 1.40 -0.54
N LEU A 116 -7.76 1.79 -1.43
CA LEU A 116 -7.88 3.04 -2.18
C LEU A 116 -9.05 3.02 -3.17
N ASP A 117 -9.26 1.92 -3.89
CA ASP A 117 -10.37 1.74 -4.85
C ASP A 117 -11.75 1.79 -4.18
N ASN A 118 -11.82 1.48 -2.89
CA ASN A 118 -13.05 1.49 -2.11
C ASN A 118 -13.06 2.59 -1.05
N PHE A 119 -12.10 3.51 -1.06
CA PHE A 119 -11.92 4.49 0.01
C PHE A 119 -13.21 5.26 0.31
N ASP A 120 -13.91 5.72 -0.72
CA ASP A 120 -15.15 6.49 -0.56
C ASP A 120 -16.37 5.64 -0.14
N LYS A 121 -16.25 4.31 -0.17
CA LYS A 121 -17.28 3.36 0.33
C LYS A 121 -17.03 2.92 1.78
N ILE A 122 -15.81 3.06 2.27
CA ILE A 122 -15.45 2.73 3.65
C ILE A 122 -16.09 3.80 4.56
N PRO A 123 -16.84 3.42 5.61
CA PRO A 123 -17.34 4.35 6.61
C PRO A 123 -16.21 5.23 7.19
N ASP A 124 -16.48 6.52 7.37
CA ASP A 124 -15.46 7.50 7.76
C ASP A 124 -14.73 7.13 9.06
N ASP A 125 -15.46 6.57 10.02
CA ASP A 125 -14.95 6.10 11.30
C ASP A 125 -14.09 4.83 11.20
N GLN A 126 -14.14 4.11 10.07
CA GLN A 126 -13.37 2.90 9.82
C GLN A 126 -12.16 3.13 8.91
N LYS A 127 -12.14 4.22 8.13
CA LYS A 127 -11.09 4.49 7.14
C LYS A 127 -9.68 4.40 7.74
N TYR A 128 -9.48 5.00 8.91
CA TYR A 128 -8.17 5.05 9.52
C TYR A 128 -7.74 3.68 10.09
N ASP A 129 -8.61 2.99 10.81
CA ASP A 129 -8.27 1.67 11.39
C ASP A 129 -8.09 0.59 10.32
N ALA A 130 -8.91 0.62 9.27
CA ALA A 130 -8.71 -0.21 8.08
C ALA A 130 -7.34 0.05 7.43
N PHE A 131 -6.90 1.31 7.37
CA PHE A 131 -5.56 1.67 6.92
C PHE A 131 -4.49 1.14 7.87
N ILE A 132 -4.61 1.30 9.19
CA ILE A 132 -3.61 0.84 10.16
C ILE A 132 -3.43 -0.69 10.10
N ASN A 133 -4.52 -1.43 9.92
CA ASN A 133 -4.47 -2.87 9.70
C ASN A 133 -3.63 -3.26 8.48
N LEU A 134 -3.75 -2.52 7.37
CA LEU A 134 -2.91 -2.71 6.20
C LEU A 134 -1.48 -2.23 6.42
N TYR A 135 -1.33 -1.01 6.93
CA TYR A 135 -0.05 -0.35 7.19
C TYR A 135 0.90 -1.21 8.00
N THR A 136 0.39 -1.83 9.06
CA THR A 136 1.23 -2.64 9.93
C THR A 136 1.64 -3.97 9.29
N ARG A 137 0.83 -4.57 8.43
CA ARG A 137 1.11 -5.93 7.90
C ARG A 137 1.72 -5.93 6.50
N CYS A 138 1.45 -4.93 5.68
CA CYS A 138 1.94 -4.86 4.32
C CYS A 138 3.43 -4.46 4.29
N ASP A 139 4.25 -5.22 3.58
CA ASP A 139 5.66 -4.87 3.31
C ASP A 139 5.84 -4.04 2.02
N PHE A 140 4.79 -3.84 1.24
CA PHE A 140 4.85 -3.17 -0.07
C PHE A 140 3.56 -2.41 -0.38
N GLY A 141 3.57 -1.65 -1.48
CA GLY A 141 2.42 -0.84 -1.92
C GLY A 141 2.33 0.54 -1.28
N PHE A 142 3.23 0.89 -0.35
CA PHE A 142 3.29 2.22 0.27
C PHE A 142 3.45 3.38 -0.74
N HIS A 143 4.07 3.13 -1.90
CA HIS A 143 4.19 4.11 -2.98
C HIS A 143 2.82 4.58 -3.51
N LEU A 144 1.78 3.74 -3.41
CA LEU A 144 0.41 4.08 -3.80
C LEU A 144 -0.24 5.10 -2.87
N LEU A 145 0.28 5.22 -1.64
CA LEU A 145 -0.28 6.09 -0.61
C LEU A 145 0.24 7.52 -0.66
N LYS A 146 1.25 7.80 -1.50
CA LYS A 146 1.97 9.07 -1.55
C LYS A 146 1.05 10.29 -1.54
N ASP A 147 0.01 10.25 -2.35
CA ASP A 147 -0.96 11.35 -2.51
C ASP A 147 -2.20 11.19 -1.61
N HIS A 148 -2.29 10.11 -0.85
CA HIS A 148 -3.45 9.74 -0.03
C HIS A 148 -3.20 9.84 1.47
N TYR A 149 -1.97 9.77 1.97
CA TYR A 149 -1.67 9.79 3.40
C TYR A 149 -2.35 10.94 4.16
N ARG A 150 -2.31 12.15 3.61
CA ARG A 150 -2.96 13.31 4.23
C ARG A 150 -4.46 13.09 4.38
N LYS A 151 -5.13 12.67 3.30
CA LYS A 151 -6.57 12.36 3.29
C LYS A 151 -6.90 11.25 4.29
N ILE A 152 -6.08 10.20 4.38
CA ILE A 152 -6.26 9.09 5.33
C ILE A 152 -6.17 9.60 6.77
N PHE A 153 -5.17 10.41 7.09
CA PHE A 153 -4.95 10.92 8.45
C PHE A 153 -5.96 11.97 8.89
N ASP A 154 -6.65 12.63 7.96
CA ASP A 154 -7.78 13.49 8.30
C ASP A 154 -8.89 12.71 9.03
N TYR A 155 -8.99 11.38 8.83
CA TYR A 155 -9.94 10.51 9.54
C TYR A 155 -9.40 9.92 10.86
N ALA A 156 -8.13 10.14 11.20
CA ALA A 156 -7.51 9.54 12.40
C ALA A 156 -8.24 9.90 13.70
N HIS A 157 -8.81 11.10 13.77
CA HIS A 157 -9.53 11.58 14.94
C HIS A 157 -10.85 10.84 15.22
N LEU A 158 -11.35 10.05 14.27
CA LEU A 158 -12.56 9.24 14.42
C LEU A 158 -12.28 7.85 15.00
N SER A 159 -11.02 7.40 14.99
CA SER A 159 -10.62 6.09 15.50
C SER A 159 -10.52 6.09 17.03
N LYS A 160 -11.28 5.17 17.66
CA LYS A 160 -11.19 4.91 19.11
C LYS A 160 -9.92 4.18 19.47
N GLU A 161 -9.49 3.22 18.67
CA GLU A 161 -8.26 2.46 18.93
C GLU A 161 -7.02 3.37 18.90
N ARG A 162 -7.01 4.33 17.98
CA ARG A 162 -5.98 5.37 17.91
C ARG A 162 -5.95 6.24 19.16
N GLU A 163 -7.12 6.59 19.72
CA GLU A 163 -7.19 7.32 20.99
C GLU A 163 -6.59 6.51 22.15
N GLU A 164 -6.91 5.22 22.23
CA GLU A 164 -6.34 4.31 23.24
C GLU A 164 -4.82 4.20 23.11
N ARG A 165 -4.32 4.03 21.88
CA ARG A 165 -2.89 4.03 21.55
C ARG A 165 -2.22 5.32 22.00
N LEU A 166 -2.77 6.48 21.66
CA LEU A 166 -2.22 7.76 22.13
C LEU A 166 -2.30 7.95 23.63
N ASN A 167 -3.33 7.43 24.31
CA ASN A 167 -3.40 7.48 25.76
C ASN A 167 -2.25 6.70 26.43
N LYS A 168 -1.79 5.59 25.85
CA LYS A 168 -0.58 4.89 26.30
C LYS A 168 0.66 5.78 26.17
N LEU A 169 0.84 6.44 25.02
CA LEU A 169 1.95 7.37 24.79
C LEU A 169 1.93 8.53 25.79
N LYS A 170 0.75 9.12 25.98
CA LYS A 170 0.52 10.20 26.95
C LYS A 170 0.82 9.75 28.39
N GLY A 171 0.47 8.51 28.76
CA GLY A 171 0.83 7.94 30.05
C GLY A 171 2.35 7.84 30.26
N LYS A 172 3.11 7.52 29.21
CA LYS A 172 4.57 7.35 29.25
C LYS A 172 5.31 8.68 29.43
N PHE A 173 4.91 9.73 28.71
CA PHE A 173 5.68 10.99 28.68
C PHE A 173 4.91 12.21 29.23
N GLY A 174 3.59 12.20 29.22
CA GLY A 174 2.76 13.37 29.50
C GLY A 174 2.69 14.36 28.33
N GLU A 175 1.63 15.15 28.26
CA GLU A 175 1.32 15.99 27.07
C GLU A 175 2.34 17.09 26.77
N LYS A 176 2.97 17.65 27.82
CA LYS A 176 3.83 18.84 27.70
C LYS A 176 5.31 18.51 27.67
N LYS A 177 5.70 17.25 27.89
CA LYS A 177 7.11 16.88 27.92
C LYS A 177 7.57 16.56 26.51
N LYS A 178 8.80 17.01 26.20
CA LYS A 178 9.50 16.54 25.01
C LYS A 178 10.01 15.13 25.26
N PHE A 179 9.99 14.30 24.23
CA PHE A 179 10.61 12.99 24.24
C PHE A 179 11.33 12.74 22.92
N ARG A 180 12.33 11.86 22.98
CA ARG A 180 13.19 11.54 21.86
C ARG A 180 12.62 10.38 21.05
N ILE A 181 12.66 10.53 19.74
CA ILE A 181 12.33 9.51 18.74
C ILE A 181 13.53 9.31 17.81
N PHE A 182 13.55 8.16 17.14
CA PHE A 182 14.62 7.70 16.28
C PHE A 182 14.04 7.16 14.97
N HIS A 183 14.80 7.28 13.87
CA HIS A 183 14.44 6.70 12.58
C HIS A 183 15.69 6.15 11.90
N GLY A 184 15.60 4.91 11.42
CA GLY A 184 16.67 4.27 10.70
C GLY A 184 16.57 4.55 9.22
N VAL A 185 17.58 5.19 8.65
CA VAL A 185 17.69 5.45 7.21
C VAL A 185 18.65 4.46 6.60
N SER A 186 18.16 3.64 5.68
CA SER A 186 19.01 2.83 4.80
C SER A 186 19.27 3.59 3.49
N TYR A 187 20.52 3.64 3.03
CA TYR A 187 20.90 4.38 1.82
C TYR A 187 20.27 3.82 0.54
N ASP A 188 19.82 2.56 0.56
CA ASP A 188 19.23 1.88 -0.60
C ASP A 188 17.77 2.26 -0.85
N PHE A 189 17.10 2.91 0.12
CA PHE A 189 15.67 3.25 0.05
C PHE A 189 15.42 4.72 0.41
N PRO A 190 15.53 5.64 -0.56
CA PRO A 190 15.40 7.06 -0.28
C PRO A 190 13.92 7.51 -0.28
N VAL A 191 13.54 8.24 0.76
CA VAL A 191 12.51 9.30 0.81
C VAL A 191 11.09 8.96 1.29
N TYR A 192 10.57 7.73 1.18
CA TYR A 192 9.14 7.49 1.48
C TYR A 192 8.82 7.11 2.94
N ASP A 193 9.82 6.84 3.76
CA ASP A 193 9.63 6.25 5.10
C ASP A 193 9.68 7.25 6.27
N TYR A 194 9.70 8.56 5.99
CA TYR A 194 9.85 9.53 7.08
C TYR A 194 8.64 9.60 8.02
N TYR A 195 7.52 8.94 7.72
CA TYR A 195 6.31 9.01 8.55
C TYR A 195 6.36 8.12 9.79
N SER A 196 7.28 7.15 9.81
CA SER A 196 7.46 6.18 10.89
C SER A 196 8.73 6.45 11.68
N TRP A 197 8.59 6.66 12.99
CA TRP A 197 9.71 6.79 13.91
C TRP A 197 9.48 5.90 15.11
N THR A 198 10.53 5.55 15.84
CA THR A 198 10.44 4.68 17.01
C THR A 198 10.95 5.40 18.26
N LEU A 199 10.41 5.03 19.43
CA LEU A 199 10.99 5.41 20.73
C LEU A 199 12.22 4.57 21.11
N ASN A 200 12.48 3.49 20.38
CA ASN A 200 13.53 2.52 20.65
C ASN A 200 14.69 2.68 19.66
N GLU A 201 15.82 3.18 20.14
CA GLU A 201 17.03 3.36 19.31
C GLU A 201 17.51 2.06 18.66
N MET A 202 17.35 0.90 19.33
CA MET A 202 17.74 -0.40 18.77
C MET A 202 16.85 -0.80 17.59
N THR A 203 15.57 -0.42 17.62
CA THR A 203 14.65 -0.62 16.49
C THR A 203 15.09 0.24 15.31
N ALA A 204 15.45 1.52 15.54
CA ALA A 204 15.98 2.38 14.49
C ALA A 204 17.30 1.84 13.90
N GLN A 205 18.20 1.32 14.75
CA GLN A 205 19.42 0.64 14.31
C GLN A 205 19.12 -0.56 13.41
N PHE A 206 18.16 -1.40 13.80
CA PHE A 206 17.74 -2.55 13.00
C PHE A 206 17.31 -2.12 11.59
N PHE A 207 16.46 -1.09 11.48
CA PHE A 207 16.02 -0.58 10.17
C PHE A 207 17.15 0.07 9.37
N ALA A 208 18.04 0.85 10.01
CA ALA A 208 19.18 1.46 9.34
C ALA A 208 20.11 0.42 8.69
N TYR A 209 20.28 -0.75 9.31
CA TYR A 209 21.22 -1.78 8.88
C TYR A 209 20.57 -3.03 8.27
N ARG A 210 19.25 -3.02 8.04
CA ARG A 210 18.50 -4.22 7.62
C ARG A 210 18.97 -4.79 6.27
N TYR A 211 19.39 -3.92 5.35
CA TYR A 211 19.75 -4.30 3.98
C TYR A 211 21.23 -4.13 3.66
N SER A 212 21.98 -3.39 4.48
CA SER A 212 23.42 -3.23 4.35
C SER A 212 24.06 -2.85 5.68
N ASN A 213 25.39 -2.94 5.77
CA ASN A 213 26.13 -2.49 6.96
C ASN A 213 26.28 -0.95 7.03
N PHE A 214 25.59 -0.20 6.17
CA PHE A 214 25.67 1.25 6.07
C PHE A 214 24.26 1.85 6.17
N GLY A 215 24.09 2.75 7.13
CA GLY A 215 22.84 3.47 7.36
C GLY A 215 23.07 4.59 8.35
N GLU A 216 22.04 5.41 8.56
CA GLU A 216 22.05 6.50 9.53
C GLU A 216 20.91 6.36 10.51
N ILE A 217 21.14 6.77 11.75
CA ILE A 217 20.08 6.92 12.74
C ILE A 217 19.83 8.41 12.87
N LEU A 218 18.66 8.84 12.44
CA LEU A 218 18.18 10.18 12.72
C LEU A 218 17.52 10.17 14.10
N GLN A 219 17.71 11.24 14.86
CA GLN A 219 17.10 11.40 16.18
C GLN A 219 16.48 12.78 16.32
N LYS A 220 15.42 12.86 17.12
CA LYS A 220 14.73 14.11 17.33
C LYS A 220 13.91 14.17 18.60
N ASP A 221 13.86 15.34 19.22
CA ASP A 221 12.94 15.62 20.33
C ASP A 221 11.62 16.22 19.80
N ILE A 222 10.49 15.61 20.16
CA ILE A 222 9.14 16.03 19.76
C ILE A 222 8.20 16.19 20.96
N LEU A 223 7.05 16.83 20.77
CA LEU A 223 5.97 16.89 21.75
C LEU A 223 4.88 15.86 21.43
N PHE A 224 4.12 15.44 22.44
CA PHE A 224 2.98 14.52 22.28
C PHE A 224 2.00 14.97 21.18
N LYS A 225 1.69 16.28 21.14
CA LYS A 225 0.77 16.86 20.16
C LYS A 225 1.21 16.72 18.70
N ASP A 226 2.49 16.41 18.46
CA ASP A 226 3.03 16.27 17.12
C ASP A 226 2.79 14.84 16.57
N ALA A 227 2.50 13.87 17.44
CA ALA A 227 2.21 12.48 17.05
C ALA A 227 0.78 12.31 16.54
N VAL A 228 0.63 11.59 15.43
CA VAL A 228 -0.67 11.14 14.93
C VAL A 228 -1.09 9.86 15.63
N ASP A 229 -0.18 8.91 15.86
CA ASP A 229 -0.49 7.62 16.46
C ASP A 229 0.71 7.03 17.21
N TYR A 230 0.47 5.98 17.98
CA TYR A 230 1.49 5.19 18.69
C TYR A 230 1.23 3.69 18.59
N LEU A 231 1.99 2.99 17.74
CA LEU A 231 1.87 1.56 17.53
C LEU A 231 2.88 0.80 18.40
N SER A 232 2.41 0.17 19.48
CA SER A 232 3.26 -0.51 20.46
C SER A 232 3.31 -2.04 20.31
N ASP A 233 2.41 -2.62 19.53
CA ASP A 233 2.02 -4.03 19.69
C ASP A 233 3.04 -5.03 19.13
N ARG A 234 4.10 -4.54 18.46
CA ARG A 234 5.23 -5.32 17.92
C ARG A 234 6.56 -5.04 18.61
N ASN A 235 6.54 -4.41 19.79
CA ASN A 235 7.73 -3.92 20.50
C ASN A 235 8.57 -2.90 19.71
N GLU A 236 8.05 -2.39 18.59
CA GLU A 236 8.71 -1.38 17.79
C GLU A 236 8.54 0.03 18.37
N GLU A 237 7.57 0.24 19.27
CA GLU A 237 7.26 1.54 19.87
C GLU A 237 7.18 2.68 18.82
N GLU A 238 6.46 2.41 17.74
CA GLU A 238 6.37 3.25 16.56
C GLU A 238 5.44 4.46 16.80
N ILE A 239 5.84 5.62 16.31
CA ILE A 239 5.14 6.89 16.33
C ILE A 239 4.91 7.30 14.88
N LEU A 240 3.63 7.47 14.52
CA LEU A 240 3.25 7.94 13.20
C LEU A 240 3.12 9.46 13.17
N PHE A 241 3.53 10.07 12.07
CA PHE A 241 3.41 11.51 11.83
C PHE A 241 2.68 11.82 10.55
N SER A 242 1.89 12.89 10.57
CA SER A 242 1.20 13.34 9.37
C SER A 242 2.16 14.00 8.38
N PRO A 243 2.11 13.65 7.08
CA PRO A 243 2.77 14.41 6.02
C PRO A 243 2.13 15.79 5.95
N SER A 244 2.66 16.68 6.77
CA SER A 244 2.32 18.09 6.77
C SER A 244 3.59 18.89 6.53
N ASP A 245 3.43 20.09 5.99
CA ASP A 245 4.53 21.04 5.90
C ASP A 245 5.19 21.28 7.26
N THR A 246 4.40 21.19 8.35
CA THR A 246 4.91 21.26 9.72
C THR A 246 5.83 20.10 10.03
N PHE A 247 5.48 18.88 9.64
CA PHE A 247 6.34 17.70 9.81
C PHE A 247 7.61 17.80 8.98
N LEU A 248 7.53 18.15 7.69
CA LEU A 248 8.71 18.34 6.85
C LEU A 248 9.63 19.45 7.41
N LYS A 249 9.06 20.58 7.84
CA LYS A 249 9.82 21.65 8.52
C LYS A 249 10.43 21.19 9.82
N LEU A 250 9.71 20.38 10.58
CA LEU A 250 10.20 19.75 11.79
C LEU A 250 11.42 18.90 11.43
N MET A 251 11.32 17.99 10.46
CA MET A 251 12.36 16.98 10.19
C MET A 251 13.59 17.54 9.47
N PHE A 252 13.41 18.57 8.66
CA PHE A 252 14.45 19.13 7.79
C PHE A 252 14.86 20.57 8.13
N ARG A 253 14.42 21.14 9.27
CA ARG A 253 15.03 22.36 9.80
C ARG A 253 16.45 22.04 10.28
N ASN A 254 17.42 22.25 9.39
CA ASN A 254 18.82 22.39 9.74
C ASN A 254 18.99 23.57 10.72
N LYS A 255 19.54 23.29 11.90
CA LYS A 255 20.70 23.94 12.56
C LYS A 255 20.96 25.46 12.49
N GLU A 256 20.06 26.31 12.02
CA GLU A 256 20.31 27.78 11.90
C GLU A 256 19.75 28.63 13.05
N GLU A 257 19.02 28.06 14.01
CA GLU A 257 18.50 28.83 15.17
C GLU A 257 19.03 28.19 16.46
N GLY A 258 20.28 28.50 16.82
CA GLY A 258 20.88 28.06 18.08
C GLY A 258 22.38 28.34 18.27
N GLU A 259 22.84 29.56 17.95
CA GLU A 259 23.89 30.26 18.73
C GLU A 259 23.22 31.28 19.65
#